data_AF-A0A829HIA9-F1
#
_entry.id   AF-A0A829HIA9-F1
#
_cell.length_a   1.000
_cell.length_b   1.000
_cell.length_c   1.000
_cell.angle_alpha   90.00
_cell.angle_beta   90.00
_cell.angle_gamma   90.00
#
_symmetry.space_group_name_H-M   'P 1'
#
loop_
_entity.id
_entity.type
_entity.pdbx_description
1 polymer ?
#
loop_
_entity_poly.entity_id
_entity_poly.type
_entity_poly.pdbx_seq_one_letter_code
_entity_poly.pdbx_strand_id
1 'polypeptide(L)'
;MSRGNIAIWFDPATQWYAPSKGKQGRNQTYSDAAIQCCLMIKSLFRLSLRMVTGFVQSLIKLCGLNWIAPDYTTLCRRQKHINIAINYQKSSDGLHLLIDSTGMKFLGEGEWKRKKYGPEYRRQWRKLHIGIDAKTLQIRAIQLTTNNVSDSQVLGDLLNQIPQDEQIDSVYTDGAYDTKQCREVIADRQAHAVFPPRKNAKPWKDTKSSSLDRNELLRTVNLGSSASQAGHYGKNQAIIGEVWLKLRCTALNY
;
A
#
# COMPACT_ATOMS: atom_id res chain seq x y z
N MET A 1 26.02 -10.92 -21.68
CA MET A 1 24.59 -10.86 -21.30
C MET A 1 24.49 -10.98 -19.79
N SER A 2 24.09 -9.92 -19.07
CA SER A 2 23.95 -9.89 -17.61
C SER A 2 22.48 -9.92 -17.17
N ARG A 3 21.65 -10.72 -17.83
CA ARG A 3 20.25 -10.89 -17.41
C ARG A 3 20.22 -11.69 -16.10
N GLY A 4 19.68 -11.08 -15.05
CA GLY A 4 19.51 -11.71 -13.73
C GLY A 4 20.62 -11.41 -12.70
N ASN A 5 21.57 -10.52 -13.00
CA ASN A 5 22.56 -10.11 -12.00
C ASN A 5 21.91 -9.16 -10.97
N ILE A 6 22.04 -9.48 -9.68
CA ILE A 6 21.53 -8.68 -8.57
C ILE A 6 22.73 -8.22 -7.75
N ALA A 7 23.02 -6.93 -7.78
CA ALA A 7 23.99 -6.30 -6.90
C ALA A 7 23.26 -5.77 -5.66
N ILE A 8 23.69 -6.20 -4.48
CA ILE A 8 23.22 -5.69 -3.19
C ILE A 8 24.42 -5.08 -2.49
N TRP A 9 24.30 -3.84 -2.05
CA TRP A 9 25.30 -3.18 -1.22
C TRP A 9 24.61 -2.54 -0.02
N PHE A 10 25.37 -2.36 1.05
CA PHE A 10 24.96 -1.53 2.18
C PHE A 10 25.68 -0.20 2.11
N ASP A 11 25.00 0.89 2.45
CA ASP A 11 25.65 2.18 2.70
C ASP A 11 26.43 2.10 4.02
N PRO A 12 27.77 2.20 4.01
CA PRO A 12 28.59 2.12 5.23
C PRO A 12 28.27 3.20 6.27
N ALA A 13 27.65 4.32 5.86
CA ALA A 13 27.19 5.36 6.78
C ALA A 13 25.92 4.99 7.55
N THR A 14 25.26 3.88 7.19
CA THR A 14 24.07 3.40 7.89
C THR A 14 24.40 3.10 9.35
N GLN A 15 23.66 3.73 10.26
CA GLN A 15 23.75 3.41 11.67
C GLN A 15 23.17 2.02 11.94
N TRP A 16 24.03 0.99 11.93
CA TRP A 16 23.61 -0.40 12.12
C TRP A 16 23.25 -0.71 13.59
N TYR A 17 24.04 -0.19 14.51
CA TYR A 17 23.85 -0.38 15.95
C TYR A 17 23.07 0.78 16.57
N ALA A 18 22.18 0.48 17.51
CA ALA A 18 21.37 1.53 18.13
C ALA A 18 22.24 2.45 19.00
N PRO A 19 21.95 3.75 19.08
CA PRO A 19 22.66 4.64 19.98
C PRO A 19 22.31 4.31 21.43
N SER A 20 23.28 4.48 22.33
CA SER A 20 23.03 4.27 23.76
C SER A 20 21.98 5.28 24.25
N LYS A 21 20.83 4.78 24.70
CA LYS A 21 19.86 5.60 25.42
C LYS A 21 20.32 5.56 26.88
N GLY A 22 20.76 6.69 27.44
CA GLY A 22 21.23 6.80 28.84
C GLY A 22 20.12 6.61 29.89
N LYS A 23 19.11 5.77 29.62
CA LYS A 23 17.99 5.46 30.51
C LYS A 23 18.18 4.07 31.12
N GLN A 24 17.68 3.89 32.34
CA GLN A 24 17.75 2.63 33.06
C GLN A 24 16.89 1.56 32.36
N GLY A 25 17.53 0.53 31.80
CA GLY A 25 16.88 -0.56 31.06
C GLY A 25 17.84 -1.25 30.07
N ARG A 26 17.43 -2.38 29.47
CA ARG A 26 18.23 -3.05 28.43
C ARG A 26 18.20 -2.24 27.14
N ASN A 27 19.34 -1.66 26.77
CA ASN A 27 19.49 -0.94 25.51
C ASN A 27 19.28 -1.87 24.31
N GLN A 28 18.69 -1.32 23.25
CA GLN A 28 18.60 -2.02 21.97
C GLN A 28 19.99 -2.10 21.37
N THR A 29 20.37 -3.29 20.87
CA THR A 29 21.67 -3.48 20.21
C THR A 29 21.65 -2.97 18.77
N TYR A 30 20.52 -3.12 18.08
CA TYR A 30 20.38 -2.80 16.66
C TYR A 30 19.39 -1.65 16.45
N SER A 31 19.73 -0.77 15.51
CA SER A 31 18.86 0.34 15.09
C SER A 31 17.59 -0.18 14.40
N ASP A 32 16.56 0.66 14.28
CA ASP A 32 15.38 0.33 13.48
C ASP A 32 15.75 0.12 12.01
N ALA A 33 16.72 0.89 11.48
CA ALA A 33 17.21 0.74 10.10
C ALA A 33 17.80 -0.65 9.82
N ALA A 34 18.61 -1.19 10.73
CA ALA A 34 19.17 -2.54 10.60
C ALA A 34 18.07 -3.61 10.59
N ILE A 35 17.11 -3.51 11.53
CA ILE A 35 15.98 -4.44 11.59
C ILE A 35 15.12 -4.36 10.32
N GLN A 36 14.77 -3.15 9.88
CA GLN A 36 13.99 -2.93 8.66
C GLN A 36 14.71 -3.51 7.44
N CYS A 37 16.02 -3.29 7.32
CA CYS A 37 16.83 -3.86 6.24
C CYS A 37 16.75 -5.40 6.21
N CYS A 38 16.93 -6.06 7.35
CA CYS A 38 16.80 -7.51 7.45
C CYS A 38 15.39 -8.00 7.07
N LEU A 39 14.33 -7.30 7.49
CA LEU A 39 12.95 -7.65 7.16
C LEU A 39 12.61 -7.39 5.68
N MET A 40 13.21 -6.37 5.06
CA MET A 40 13.10 -6.14 3.62
C MET A 40 13.74 -7.28 2.83
N ILE A 41 14.98 -7.66 3.18
CA ILE A 41 15.68 -8.81 2.57
C ILE A 41 14.86 -10.09 2.74
N LYS A 42 14.30 -10.32 3.94
CA LYS A 42 13.38 -11.43 4.19
C LYS A 42 12.23 -11.45 3.19
N SER A 43 11.57 -10.31 2.98
CA SER A 43 10.38 -10.21 2.14
C SER A 43 10.73 -10.32 0.65
N LEU A 44 11.79 -9.65 0.19
CA LEU A 44 12.25 -9.64 -1.21
C LEU A 44 12.69 -11.04 -1.67
N PHE A 45 13.47 -11.75 -0.85
CA PHE A 45 13.99 -13.08 -1.17
C PHE A 45 13.11 -14.22 -0.63
N ARG A 46 11.96 -13.90 -0.03
CA ARG A 46 11.01 -14.86 0.57
C ARG A 46 11.69 -15.83 1.56
N LEU A 47 12.62 -15.32 2.35
CA LEU A 47 13.36 -16.10 3.32
C LEU A 47 12.58 -16.28 4.63
N SER A 48 12.88 -17.36 5.36
CA SER A 48 12.47 -17.49 6.77
C SER A 48 13.37 -16.60 7.63
N LEU A 49 12.88 -16.18 8.80
CA LEU A 49 13.66 -15.33 9.72
C LEU A 49 15.01 -15.96 10.11
N ARG A 50 15.09 -17.29 10.18
CA ARG A 50 16.35 -17.99 10.47
C ARG A 50 17.34 -17.92 9.32
N MET A 51 16.86 -18.02 8.07
CA MET A 51 17.70 -17.91 6.88
C MET A 51 18.22 -16.47 6.70
N VAL A 52 17.42 -15.46 7.05
CA VAL A 52 17.79 -14.04 6.96
C VAL A 52 19.05 -13.73 7.75
N THR A 53 19.18 -14.23 8.98
CA THR A 53 20.38 -13.98 9.80
C THR A 53 21.65 -14.41 9.07
N GLY A 54 21.67 -15.63 8.53
CA GLY A 54 22.84 -16.13 7.79
C GLY A 54 23.06 -15.38 6.48
N PHE A 55 21.99 -15.13 5.71
CA PHE A 55 22.07 -14.44 4.44
C PHE A 55 22.60 -13.00 4.59
N VAL A 56 22.05 -12.24 5.53
CA VAL A 56 22.50 -10.87 5.83
C VAL A 56 23.95 -10.88 6.32
N GLN A 57 24.34 -11.82 7.18
CA GLN A 57 25.72 -11.92 7.65
C GLN A 57 26.71 -12.16 6.50
N SER A 58 26.34 -12.99 5.52
CA SER A 58 27.14 -13.22 4.31
C SER A 58 27.25 -11.96 3.45
N LEU A 59 26.16 -11.22 3.26
CA LEU A 59 26.18 -9.95 2.52
C LEU A 59 27.07 -8.91 3.20
N ILE A 60 27.00 -8.79 4.53
CA ILE A 60 27.83 -7.86 5.32
C ILE A 60 29.32 -8.19 5.13
N LYS A 61 29.68 -9.49 5.19
CA LYS A 61 31.05 -9.96 4.95
C LYS A 61 31.51 -9.66 3.53
N LEU A 62 30.64 -9.89 2.53
CA LEU A 62 30.94 -9.62 1.12
C LEU A 62 31.14 -8.11 0.85
N CYS A 63 30.44 -7.25 1.59
CA CYS A 63 30.62 -5.79 1.54
C CYS A 63 31.83 -5.31 2.36
N GLY A 64 32.59 -6.19 3.03
CA GLY A 64 33.75 -5.80 3.84
C GLY A 64 33.40 -5.02 5.11
N LEU A 65 32.18 -5.18 5.65
CA LEU A 65 31.68 -4.43 6.80
C LEU A 65 31.87 -5.23 8.10
N ASN A 66 32.21 -4.53 9.19
CA ASN A 66 32.41 -5.12 10.52
C ASN A 66 31.10 -5.22 11.34
N TRP A 67 29.97 -5.42 10.67
CA TRP A 67 28.67 -5.51 11.32
C TRP A 67 28.30 -6.97 11.64
N ILE A 68 27.46 -7.15 12.65
CA ILE A 68 26.89 -8.44 13.01
C ILE A 68 25.41 -8.41 12.63
N ALA A 69 24.92 -9.46 11.97
CA ALA A 69 23.51 -9.57 11.64
C ALA A 69 22.66 -9.84 12.89
N PRO A 70 21.47 -9.21 13.03
CA PRO A 70 20.52 -9.55 14.09
C PRO A 70 20.11 -11.03 14.05
N ASP A 71 20.04 -11.65 15.22
CA ASP A 71 19.60 -13.04 15.35
C ASP A 71 18.08 -13.19 15.18
N TYR A 72 17.63 -14.45 15.03
CA TYR A 72 16.21 -14.79 14.89
C TYR A 72 15.34 -14.20 16.01
N THR A 73 15.79 -14.30 17.26
CA THR A 73 15.02 -13.86 18.44
C THR A 73 14.83 -12.35 18.43
N THR A 74 15.87 -11.61 18.07
CA THR A 74 15.88 -10.15 17.95
C THR A 74 14.94 -9.71 16.83
N LEU A 75 15.07 -10.30 15.63
CA LEU A 75 14.19 -9.98 14.51
C LEU A 75 12.73 -10.31 14.82
N CYS A 76 12.45 -11.48 15.40
CA CYS A 76 11.09 -11.92 15.74
C CYS A 76 10.41 -11.00 16.76
N ARG A 77 11.16 -10.52 17.77
CA ARG A 77 10.63 -9.58 18.77
C ARG A 77 10.46 -8.19 18.19
N ARG A 78 11.44 -7.71 17.42
CA ARG A 78 11.44 -6.33 16.89
C ARG A 78 10.43 -6.15 15.75
N GLN A 79 10.17 -7.16 14.91
CA GLN A 79 9.19 -7.03 13.83
C GLN A 79 7.77 -6.68 14.33
N LYS A 80 7.45 -7.02 15.58
CA LYS A 80 6.12 -6.77 16.18
C LYS A 80 5.89 -5.30 16.54
N HIS A 81 6.96 -4.54 16.71
CA HIS A 81 6.91 -3.20 17.28
C HIS A 81 7.69 -2.17 16.45
N ILE A 82 8.29 -2.59 15.33
CA ILE A 82 9.00 -1.67 14.44
C ILE A 82 7.97 -0.81 13.71
N ASN A 83 8.12 0.51 13.83
CA ASN A 83 7.41 1.43 12.96
C ASN A 83 8.13 1.47 11.62
N ILE A 84 7.45 0.99 10.58
CA ILE A 84 7.95 1.10 9.21
C ILE A 84 7.49 2.45 8.67
N ALA A 85 8.43 3.35 8.46
CA ALA A 85 8.16 4.57 7.70
C ALA A 85 8.18 4.22 6.20
N ILE A 86 7.07 4.47 5.50
CA ILE A 86 7.02 4.44 4.04
C ILE A 86 7.47 5.81 3.56
N ASN A 87 8.78 5.96 3.37
CA ASN A 87 9.32 7.19 2.84
C ASN A 87 8.97 7.30 1.35
N TYR A 88 8.50 8.46 0.94
CA TYR A 88 8.30 8.84 -0.46
C TYR A 88 9.06 10.14 -0.73
N GLN A 89 9.30 10.41 -2.01
CA GLN A 89 9.85 11.69 -2.42
C GLN A 89 8.67 12.61 -2.73
N LYS A 90 8.72 13.85 -2.21
CA LYS A 90 7.72 14.85 -2.56
C LYS A 90 7.71 15.02 -4.08
N SER A 91 6.54 14.95 -4.69
CA SER A 91 6.42 15.21 -6.12
C SER A 91 6.60 16.71 -6.38
N SER A 92 7.35 17.06 -7.43
CA SER A 92 7.41 18.44 -7.93
C SER A 92 6.12 18.86 -8.62
N ASP A 93 5.38 17.88 -9.15
CA ASP A 93 4.15 18.05 -9.91
C ASP A 93 2.97 17.53 -9.07
N GLY A 94 1.74 17.91 -9.41
CA GLY A 94 0.55 17.43 -8.71
C GLY A 94 0.39 15.91 -8.80
N LEU A 95 -0.14 15.31 -7.74
CA LEU A 95 -0.28 13.86 -7.62
C LEU A 95 -1.49 13.33 -8.40
N HIS A 96 -1.28 12.20 -9.07
CA HIS A 96 -2.34 11.41 -9.68
C HIS A 96 -2.51 10.12 -8.89
N LEU A 97 -3.40 10.13 -7.90
CA LEU A 97 -3.51 9.04 -6.93
C LEU A 97 -4.41 7.92 -7.44
N LEU A 98 -3.90 6.69 -7.50
CA LEU A 98 -4.70 5.49 -7.68
C LEU A 98 -5.00 4.91 -6.30
N ILE A 99 -6.28 4.74 -5.96
CA ILE A 99 -6.71 4.17 -4.68
C ILE A 99 -7.63 2.97 -4.94
N ASP A 100 -7.32 1.86 -4.28
CA ASP A 100 -8.17 0.68 -4.23
C ASP A 100 -7.90 -0.08 -2.92
N SER A 101 -8.73 -1.08 -2.64
CA SER A 101 -8.59 -1.96 -1.50
C SER A 101 -8.50 -3.43 -1.91
N THR A 102 -7.83 -4.22 -1.08
CA THR A 102 -7.72 -5.65 -1.30
C THR A 102 -7.90 -6.43 0.00
N GLY A 103 -8.57 -7.58 -0.08
CA GLY A 103 -8.76 -8.47 1.05
C GLY A 103 -7.47 -9.22 1.38
N MET A 104 -6.96 -9.06 2.59
CA MET A 104 -5.83 -9.80 3.13
C MET A 104 -6.29 -10.78 4.19
N LYS A 105 -5.90 -12.06 4.06
CA LYS A 105 -6.21 -13.10 5.03
C LYS A 105 -5.20 -13.03 6.18
N PHE A 106 -5.67 -12.81 7.41
CA PHE A 106 -4.82 -12.69 8.60
C PHE A 106 -4.77 -13.98 9.43
N LEU A 107 -5.94 -14.59 9.63
CA LEU A 107 -6.08 -15.84 10.36
C LEU A 107 -6.87 -16.82 9.52
N GLY A 108 -6.34 -18.03 9.39
CA GLY A 108 -7.06 -19.16 8.83
C GLY A 108 -6.11 -20.29 8.54
N GLU A 109 -6.51 -21.49 8.93
CA GLU A 109 -5.71 -22.71 8.77
C GLU A 109 -5.22 -22.89 7.34
N GLY A 110 -4.02 -23.47 7.24
CA GLY A 110 -3.43 -23.90 5.97
C GLY A 110 -4.43 -24.78 5.21
N GLU A 111 -4.45 -24.63 3.89
CA GLU A 111 -5.46 -25.28 3.05
C GLU A 111 -5.46 -26.80 3.21
N TRP A 112 -4.29 -27.38 3.46
CA TRP A 112 -4.13 -28.80 3.75
C TRP A 112 -4.85 -29.25 5.03
N LYS A 113 -4.64 -28.56 6.16
CA LYS A 113 -5.26 -28.94 7.45
C LYS A 113 -6.77 -28.91 7.31
N ARG A 114 -7.29 -27.91 6.61
CA ARG A 114 -8.73 -27.75 6.41
C ARG A 114 -9.34 -28.82 5.51
N LYS A 115 -8.64 -29.22 4.44
CA LYS A 115 -9.08 -30.31 3.56
C LYS A 115 -9.13 -31.65 4.31
N LYS A 116 -8.19 -31.87 5.24
CA LYS A 116 -8.05 -33.15 5.95
C LYS A 116 -8.88 -33.23 7.23
N TYR A 117 -9.04 -32.14 7.97
CA TYR A 117 -9.63 -32.14 9.32
C TYR A 117 -10.81 -31.16 9.48
N GLY A 118 -11.21 -30.44 8.44
CA GLY A 118 -12.19 -29.37 8.53
C GLY A 118 -11.63 -28.09 9.18
N PRO A 119 -12.38 -26.98 9.16
CA PRO A 119 -11.96 -25.73 9.78
C PRO A 119 -12.23 -25.73 11.29
N GLU A 120 -11.18 -25.55 12.09
CA GLU A 120 -11.32 -25.39 13.54
C GLU A 120 -11.73 -23.94 13.92
N TYR A 121 -11.41 -22.96 13.07
CA TYR A 121 -11.81 -21.56 13.25
C TYR A 121 -12.10 -20.84 11.92
N ARG A 122 -12.93 -19.78 12.00
CA ARG A 122 -13.36 -18.98 10.83
C ARG A 122 -12.20 -18.15 10.27
N ARG A 123 -12.08 -18.09 8.94
CA ARG A 123 -11.13 -17.19 8.26
C ARG A 123 -11.41 -15.75 8.68
N GLN A 124 -10.39 -15.06 9.17
CA GLN A 124 -10.46 -13.61 9.38
C GLN A 124 -9.73 -12.92 8.25
N TRP A 125 -10.48 -12.06 7.56
CA TRP A 125 -9.95 -11.15 6.55
C TRP A 125 -9.84 -9.75 7.13
N ARG A 126 -8.94 -8.96 6.59
CA ARG A 126 -8.88 -7.50 6.75
C ARG A 126 -8.83 -6.89 5.36
N LYS A 127 -9.20 -5.62 5.24
CA LYS A 127 -8.99 -4.86 4.00
C LYS A 127 -7.73 -4.04 4.13
N LEU A 128 -6.86 -4.17 3.14
CA LEU A 128 -5.71 -3.31 2.96
C LEU A 128 -6.04 -2.31 1.85
N HIS A 129 -6.14 -1.04 2.21
CA HIS A 129 -6.34 0.08 1.30
C HIS A 129 -4.98 0.71 1.01
N ILE A 130 -4.67 0.96 -0.26
CA ILE A 130 -3.40 1.57 -0.66
C ILE A 130 -3.70 2.69 -1.65
N GLY A 131 -3.08 3.84 -1.41
CA GLY A 131 -2.99 4.94 -2.37
C GLY A 131 -1.59 5.00 -2.94
N ILE A 132 -1.47 4.99 -4.26
CA ILE A 132 -0.20 5.09 -4.97
C ILE A 132 -0.22 6.26 -5.94
N ASP A 133 0.92 6.89 -6.16
CA ASP A 133 1.06 7.85 -7.25
C ASP A 133 1.22 7.11 -8.58
N ALA A 134 0.40 7.45 -9.57
CA ALA A 134 0.40 6.80 -10.88
C ALA A 134 1.71 7.02 -11.65
N LYS A 135 2.40 8.15 -11.41
CA LYS A 135 3.62 8.51 -12.14
C LYS A 135 4.85 7.79 -11.57
N THR A 136 5.05 7.86 -10.27
CA THR A 136 6.23 7.31 -9.60
C THR A 136 6.04 5.89 -9.07
N LEU A 137 4.79 5.41 -9.00
CA LEU A 137 4.39 4.16 -8.34
C LEU A 137 4.74 4.11 -6.85
N GLN A 138 5.07 5.25 -6.24
CA GLN A 138 5.32 5.32 -4.80
C GLN A 138 4.01 5.16 -4.04
N ILE A 139 4.06 4.38 -2.96
CA ILE A 139 2.95 4.27 -2.00
C ILE A 139 2.87 5.58 -1.22
N ARG A 140 1.74 6.27 -1.33
CA ARG A 140 1.46 7.56 -0.71
C ARG A 140 0.58 7.46 0.52
N ALA A 141 -0.28 6.44 0.57
CA ALA A 141 -1.16 6.19 1.70
C ALA A 141 -1.40 4.70 1.89
N ILE A 142 -1.60 4.27 3.12
CA ILE A 142 -1.92 2.88 3.47
C ILE A 142 -2.85 2.85 4.68
N GLN A 143 -3.91 2.04 4.63
CA GLN A 143 -4.80 1.84 5.77
C GLN A 143 -5.22 0.38 5.84
N LEU A 144 -5.16 -0.21 7.04
CA LEU A 144 -5.66 -1.56 7.29
C LEU A 144 -6.95 -1.47 8.12
N THR A 145 -8.05 -1.99 7.59
CA THR A 145 -9.35 -1.98 8.27
C THR A 145 -9.94 -3.38 8.43
N THR A 146 -10.95 -3.50 9.28
CA THR A 146 -11.85 -4.67 9.29
C THR A 146 -12.68 -4.71 8.00
N ASN A 147 -13.23 -5.88 7.66
CA ASN A 147 -14.00 -6.05 6.40
C ASN A 147 -15.36 -5.34 6.39
N ASN A 148 -15.89 -4.98 7.55
CA ASN A 148 -17.17 -4.26 7.67
C ASN A 148 -17.04 -2.77 7.34
N VAL A 149 -15.82 -2.24 7.21
CA VAL A 149 -15.58 -0.87 6.75
C VAL A 149 -15.67 -0.83 5.23
N SER A 150 -16.48 0.08 4.71
CA SER A 150 -16.62 0.28 3.27
C SER A 150 -15.44 1.08 2.73
N ASP A 151 -15.08 0.86 1.47
CA ASP A 151 -13.89 1.51 0.88
C ASP A 151 -14.07 3.04 0.82
N SER A 152 -15.30 3.48 0.52
CA SER A 152 -15.69 4.89 0.55
C SER A 152 -15.46 5.61 1.89
N GLN A 153 -15.56 4.90 3.02
CA GLN A 153 -15.38 5.50 4.36
C GLN A 153 -13.91 5.81 4.66
N VAL A 154 -12.99 5.11 3.99
CA VAL A 154 -11.55 5.16 4.28
C VAL A 154 -10.84 6.22 3.45
N LEU A 155 -11.48 6.72 2.38
CA LEU A 155 -10.86 7.67 1.47
C LEU A 155 -10.32 8.93 2.16
N GLY A 156 -11.08 9.50 3.10
CA GLY A 156 -10.62 10.67 3.87
C GLY A 156 -9.37 10.38 4.68
N ASP A 157 -9.34 9.25 5.38
CA ASP A 157 -8.18 8.83 6.17
C ASP A 157 -6.93 8.64 5.29
N LEU A 158 -7.10 8.13 4.07
CA LEU A 158 -5.99 7.97 3.12
C LEU A 158 -5.47 9.33 2.62
N LEU A 159 -6.36 10.25 2.26
CA LEU A 159 -5.94 11.57 1.77
C LEU A 159 -5.31 12.43 2.88
N ASN A 160 -5.71 12.23 4.13
CA ASN A 160 -5.11 12.89 5.30
C ASN A 160 -3.67 12.45 5.59
N GLN A 161 -3.22 11.30 5.06
CA GLN A 161 -1.82 10.88 5.14
C GLN A 161 -0.91 11.67 4.18
N ILE A 162 -1.51 12.35 3.19
CA ILE A 162 -0.78 13.15 2.22
C ILE A 162 -0.61 14.57 2.80
N PRO A 163 0.61 15.14 2.79
CA PRO A 163 0.87 16.47 3.29
C PRO A 163 -0.03 17.51 2.65
N GLN A 164 -0.50 18.47 3.45
CA GLN A 164 -1.45 19.47 2.97
C GLN A 164 -0.85 20.36 1.87
N ASP A 165 0.46 20.59 1.92
CA ASP A 165 1.28 21.35 0.97
C ASP A 165 1.71 20.56 -0.26
N GLU A 166 1.25 19.32 -0.41
CA GLU A 166 1.43 18.53 -1.63
C GLU A 166 0.11 18.46 -2.41
N GLN A 167 0.16 18.98 -3.63
CA GLN A 167 -0.99 19.10 -4.51
C GLN A 167 -1.45 17.73 -5.01
N ILE A 168 -2.75 17.49 -4.97
CA ILE A 168 -3.38 16.33 -5.59
C ILE A 168 -4.19 16.84 -6.77
N ASP A 169 -3.82 16.43 -7.98
CA ASP A 169 -4.53 16.84 -9.19
C ASP A 169 -5.76 15.96 -9.42
N SER A 170 -5.60 14.65 -9.24
CA SER A 170 -6.64 13.67 -9.54
C SER A 170 -6.60 12.49 -8.59
N VAL A 171 -7.77 11.99 -8.23
CA VAL A 171 -7.96 10.75 -7.46
C VAL A 171 -8.76 9.76 -8.29
N TYR A 172 -8.14 8.64 -8.61
CA TYR A 172 -8.70 7.55 -9.40
C TYR A 172 -9.07 6.38 -8.50
N THR A 173 -10.32 5.95 -8.59
CA THR A 173 -10.84 4.81 -7.80
C THR A 173 -11.84 4.00 -8.63
N ASP A 174 -12.33 2.90 -8.07
CA ASP A 174 -13.47 2.19 -8.63
C ASP A 174 -14.81 2.88 -8.26
N GLY A 175 -15.92 2.33 -8.77
CA GLY A 175 -17.27 2.85 -8.51
C GLY A 175 -17.75 2.63 -7.07
N ALA A 176 -17.05 1.87 -6.22
CA ALA A 176 -17.42 1.73 -4.81
C ALA A 176 -17.29 3.07 -4.06
N TYR A 177 -16.42 3.96 -4.54
CA TYR A 177 -16.22 5.30 -3.98
C TYR A 177 -17.20 6.36 -4.52
N ASP A 178 -18.13 6.01 -5.43
CA ASP A 178 -19.12 6.95 -5.96
C ASP A 178 -20.20 7.33 -4.92
N THR A 179 -19.80 8.21 -4.00
CA THR A 179 -20.61 8.77 -2.93
C THR A 179 -20.38 10.28 -2.83
N LYS A 180 -21.34 11.01 -2.25
CA LYS A 180 -21.22 12.45 -2.04
C LYS A 180 -20.03 12.78 -1.14
N GLN A 181 -19.90 12.04 -0.03
CA GLN A 181 -18.82 12.22 0.93
C GLN A 181 -17.44 12.06 0.28
N CYS A 182 -17.23 11.03 -0.54
CA CYS A 182 -15.94 10.87 -1.24
C CYS A 182 -15.64 12.04 -2.18
N ARG A 183 -16.65 12.52 -2.92
CA ARG A 183 -16.48 13.67 -3.82
C ARG A 183 -16.21 14.96 -3.07
N GLU A 184 -16.84 15.17 -1.91
CA GLU A 184 -16.56 16.31 -1.04
C GLU A 184 -15.12 16.27 -0.51
N VAL A 185 -14.68 15.14 0.06
CA VAL A 185 -13.31 14.99 0.56
C VAL A 185 -12.26 15.24 -0.53
N ILE A 186 -12.51 14.80 -1.77
CA ILE A 186 -11.61 15.06 -2.91
C ILE A 186 -11.65 16.55 -3.29
N ALA A 187 -12.84 17.16 -3.32
CA ALA A 187 -13.01 18.58 -3.63
C ALA A 187 -12.38 19.50 -2.57
N ASP A 188 -12.39 19.11 -1.29
CA ASP A 188 -11.72 19.82 -0.20
C ASP A 188 -10.20 19.87 -0.39
N ARG A 189 -9.64 18.87 -1.10
CA ARG A 189 -8.23 18.84 -1.55
C ARG A 189 -8.02 19.51 -2.90
N GLN A 190 -9.05 20.18 -3.45
CA GLN A 190 -9.07 20.83 -4.75
C GLN A 190 -8.69 19.90 -5.91
N ALA A 191 -8.96 18.60 -5.75
CA ALA A 191 -8.60 17.57 -6.71
C ALA A 191 -9.78 17.13 -7.58
N HIS A 192 -9.49 16.51 -8.72
CA HIS A 192 -10.50 15.91 -9.59
C HIS A 192 -10.83 14.47 -9.19
N ALA A 193 -12.13 14.19 -8.99
CA ALA A 193 -12.63 12.86 -8.70
C ALA A 193 -12.86 12.05 -9.99
N VAL A 194 -12.02 11.04 -10.24
CA VAL A 194 -12.04 10.24 -11.47
C VAL A 194 -12.44 8.79 -11.17
N PHE A 195 -13.74 8.55 -11.00
CA PHE A 195 -14.28 7.21 -10.87
C PHE A 195 -15.65 7.05 -11.53
N PRO A 196 -15.96 5.84 -12.03
CA PRO A 196 -17.21 5.59 -12.73
C PRO A 196 -18.42 5.65 -11.78
N PRO A 197 -19.59 6.12 -12.26
CA PRO A 197 -20.83 6.00 -11.50
C PRO A 197 -21.18 4.54 -11.19
N ARG A 198 -21.83 4.29 -10.05
CA ARG A 198 -22.32 2.93 -9.72
C ARG A 198 -23.30 2.41 -10.76
N LYS A 199 -23.34 1.07 -10.92
CA LYS A 199 -24.38 0.40 -11.70
C LYS A 199 -25.75 0.79 -11.13
N ASN A 200 -26.64 1.31 -11.98
CA ASN A 200 -27.96 1.86 -11.61
C ASN A 200 -27.93 3.17 -10.80
N ALA A 201 -26.84 3.92 -10.87
CA ALA A 201 -26.78 5.27 -10.32
C ALA A 201 -27.93 6.13 -10.88
N LYS A 202 -28.57 6.88 -9.97
CA LYS A 202 -29.53 7.93 -10.33
C LYS A 202 -28.88 9.31 -10.19
N PRO A 203 -29.36 10.32 -10.92
CA PRO A 203 -28.93 11.69 -10.70
C PRO A 203 -29.19 12.11 -9.25
N TRP A 204 -28.23 12.80 -8.64
CA TRP A 204 -28.46 13.47 -7.36
C TRP A 204 -29.24 14.76 -7.57
N LYS A 205 -30.11 15.10 -6.63
CA LYS A 205 -31.04 16.24 -6.75
C LYS A 205 -30.46 17.58 -6.30
N ASP A 206 -29.33 17.57 -5.60
CA ASP A 206 -28.72 18.80 -5.13
C ASP A 206 -27.93 19.51 -6.23
N THR A 207 -27.62 20.78 -5.98
CA THR A 207 -26.99 21.70 -6.92
C THR A 207 -25.50 21.90 -6.65
N LYS A 208 -24.87 21.05 -5.83
CA LYS A 208 -23.42 21.14 -5.60
C LYS A 208 -22.67 20.83 -6.89
N SER A 209 -21.57 21.55 -7.17
CA SER A 209 -20.77 21.35 -8.40
C SER A 209 -20.40 19.88 -8.60
N SER A 210 -19.87 19.23 -7.56
CA SER A 210 -19.46 17.83 -7.62
C SER A 210 -20.60 16.84 -7.94
N SER A 211 -21.84 17.20 -7.60
CA SER A 211 -23.05 16.45 -7.95
C SER A 211 -23.48 16.69 -9.40
N LEU A 212 -23.37 17.93 -9.88
CA LEU A 212 -23.67 18.29 -11.26
C LEU A 212 -22.69 17.61 -12.22
N ASP A 213 -21.38 17.69 -11.93
CA ASP A 213 -20.32 17.03 -12.70
C ASP A 213 -20.55 15.51 -12.78
N ARG A 214 -20.91 14.90 -11.65
CA ARG A 214 -21.28 13.48 -11.60
C ARG A 214 -22.53 13.17 -12.42
N ASN A 215 -23.56 14.01 -12.34
CA ASN A 215 -24.81 13.79 -13.06
C ASN A 215 -24.60 13.91 -14.57
N GLU A 216 -23.74 14.83 -15.02
CA GLU A 216 -23.31 14.94 -16.41
C GLU A 216 -22.53 13.69 -16.85
N LEU A 217 -21.59 13.23 -16.02
CA LEU A 217 -20.88 11.97 -16.25
C LEU A 217 -21.86 10.79 -16.37
N LEU A 218 -22.85 10.70 -15.49
CA LEU A 218 -23.88 9.66 -15.50
C LEU A 218 -24.74 9.70 -16.76
N ARG A 219 -25.12 10.91 -17.24
CA ARG A 219 -25.86 11.06 -18.52
C ARG A 219 -25.03 10.55 -19.69
N THR A 220 -23.74 10.93 -19.73
CA THR A 220 -22.81 10.53 -20.80
C THR A 220 -22.63 9.01 -20.84
N VAL A 221 -22.45 8.36 -19.68
CA VAL A 221 -22.34 6.89 -19.58
C VAL A 221 -23.63 6.19 -19.99
N ASN A 222 -24.80 6.70 -19.58
CA ASN A 222 -26.10 6.09 -19.91
C ASN A 222 -26.48 6.23 -21.39
N LEU A 223 -26.04 7.30 -22.05
CA LEU A 223 -26.33 7.56 -23.47
C LEU A 223 -25.44 6.73 -24.42
N GLY A 224 -24.46 5.97 -23.91
CA GLY A 224 -23.50 5.24 -24.74
C GLY A 224 -22.57 6.16 -25.56
N SER A 225 -22.64 7.47 -25.32
CA SER A 225 -22.06 8.50 -26.19
C SER A 225 -20.84 9.11 -25.52
N SER A 226 -19.66 8.51 -25.76
CA SER A 226 -18.32 9.15 -25.88
C SER A 226 -17.22 8.11 -25.66
N ALA A 227 -16.62 7.62 -26.75
CA ALA A 227 -15.49 6.68 -26.72
C ALA A 227 -14.23 7.23 -26.00
N SER A 228 -14.13 8.54 -25.79
CA SER A 228 -12.98 9.19 -25.16
C SER A 228 -13.03 9.15 -23.62
N GLN A 229 -14.14 9.53 -22.98
CA GLN A 229 -14.28 9.49 -21.52
C GLN A 229 -14.48 8.05 -21.01
N ALA A 230 -15.36 7.26 -21.64
CA ALA A 230 -15.48 5.84 -21.32
C ALA A 230 -14.17 5.07 -21.58
N GLY A 231 -13.40 5.49 -22.60
CA GLY A 231 -12.06 4.99 -22.86
C GLY A 231 -11.03 5.41 -21.82
N HIS A 232 -11.09 6.64 -21.29
CA HIS A 232 -10.24 7.09 -20.19
C HIS A 232 -10.57 6.34 -18.89
N TYR A 233 -11.85 6.21 -18.52
CA TYR A 233 -12.27 5.42 -17.36
C TYR A 233 -11.94 3.92 -17.51
N GLY A 234 -12.16 3.34 -18.69
CA GLY A 234 -11.80 1.94 -18.97
C GLY A 234 -10.29 1.69 -18.93
N LYS A 235 -9.48 2.62 -19.47
CA LYS A 235 -8.02 2.60 -19.34
C LYS A 235 -7.58 2.77 -17.88
N ASN A 236 -8.23 3.63 -17.10
CA ASN A 236 -7.92 3.81 -15.69
C ASN A 236 -8.30 2.59 -14.86
N GLN A 237 -9.43 1.93 -15.15
CA GLN A 237 -9.81 0.67 -14.53
C GLN A 237 -8.84 -0.45 -14.90
N ALA A 238 -8.30 -0.44 -16.12
CA ALA A 238 -7.23 -1.34 -16.55
C ALA A 238 -5.89 -1.02 -15.86
N ILE A 239 -5.51 0.25 -15.69
CA ILE A 239 -4.28 0.67 -14.99
C ILE A 239 -4.37 0.30 -13.50
N ILE A 240 -5.48 0.64 -12.84
CA ILE A 240 -5.79 0.19 -11.48
C ILE A 240 -5.70 -1.35 -11.48
N GLY A 241 -6.45 -2.03 -12.34
CA GLY A 241 -6.45 -3.49 -12.44
C GLY A 241 -5.05 -4.11 -12.61
N GLU A 242 -4.20 -3.58 -13.49
CA GLU A 242 -2.85 -4.06 -13.77
C GLU A 242 -1.89 -3.82 -12.59
N VAL A 243 -1.91 -2.61 -12.03
CA VAL A 243 -1.09 -2.27 -10.87
C VAL A 243 -1.50 -3.14 -9.68
N TRP A 244 -2.80 -3.36 -9.49
CA TRP A 244 -3.32 -4.24 -8.46
C TRP A 244 -3.08 -5.72 -8.76
N LEU A 245 -3.03 -6.16 -10.01
CA LEU A 245 -2.60 -7.51 -10.37
C LEU A 245 -1.15 -7.75 -9.92
N LYS A 246 -0.25 -6.78 -10.19
CA LYS A 246 1.14 -6.83 -9.75
C LYS A 246 1.27 -6.84 -8.22
N LEU A 247 0.48 -6.01 -7.52
CA LEU A 247 0.46 -5.99 -6.05
C LEU A 247 -0.13 -7.29 -5.45
N ARG A 248 -1.22 -7.83 -6.02
CA ARG A 248 -1.85 -9.10 -5.59
C ARG A 248 -0.92 -10.29 -5.75
N CYS A 249 -0.21 -10.41 -6.88
CA CYS A 249 0.78 -11.47 -7.08
C CYS A 249 1.90 -11.45 -6.04
N THR A 250 2.16 -10.29 -5.45
CA THR A 250 3.18 -10.12 -4.41
C THR A 250 2.61 -10.41 -3.02
N ALA A 251 1.38 -10.00 -2.71
CA ALA A 251 0.75 -10.13 -1.40
C ALA A 251 0.06 -11.49 -1.13
N LEU A 252 -0.43 -12.20 -2.15
CA LEU A 252 -1.18 -13.46 -2.01
C LEU A 252 -0.29 -14.72 -1.93
N ASN A 253 1.03 -14.56 -2.04
CA ASN A 253 2.00 -15.66 -1.89
C ASN A 253 2.56 -15.77 -0.46
N TYR A 254 1.89 -15.17 0.54
CA TYR A 254 2.20 -15.26 1.97
C TYR A 254 1.17 -16.10 2.73
#